data_AF-A0A2M6WVN2-F1
#
_entry.id   AF-A0A2M6WVN2-F1
#
_cell.length_a   1.000
_cell.length_b   1.000
_cell.length_c   1.000
_cell.angle_alpha   90.00
_cell.angle_beta   90.00
_cell.angle_gamma   90.00
#
_symmetry.space_group_name_H-M   'P 1'
#
loop_
_entity.id
_entity.type
_entity.pdbx_description
1 polymer ?
#
loop_
_entity_poly.entity_id
_entity_poly.type
_entity_poly.pdbx_seq_one_letter_code
_entity_poly.pdbx_strand_id
1 'polypeptide(L)'
;MKKIRERLKKIPPLKIAVIAYKALRSKYRFAKKCAMFFNFLGDYQKYKKLPKNNNFPLKIADLYPRFFDKTTTTGLDPIYFYQDTWCARKIFENKPAHHYDVGSKVDLIGTISQFVPTTMIDIRPLEVTLPELSFVKGSTLDLPFKDGEVSSLSSICVIEHIGLGRYGDMLDQFGSEKAAKELSRVLARGGSLYISVPIDSENKVYFNAHR
;
A
#
# COMPACT_ATOMS: atom_id res chain seq x y z
N MET A 1 12.95 -27.68 5.20
CA MET A 1 13.46 -26.64 4.25
C MET A 1 14.15 -25.43 4.91
N LYS A 2 13.57 -24.77 5.92
CA LYS A 2 14.16 -23.56 6.58
C LYS A 2 15.59 -23.76 7.11
N LYS A 3 15.86 -24.88 7.81
CA LYS A 3 17.19 -25.24 8.35
C LYS A 3 18.28 -25.41 7.28
N ILE A 4 17.92 -25.96 6.12
CA ILE A 4 18.85 -26.14 4.99
C ILE A 4 19.21 -24.76 4.40
N ARG A 5 18.21 -23.90 4.18
CA ARG A 5 18.41 -22.53 3.67
C ARG A 5 19.34 -21.70 4.55
N GLU A 6 19.21 -21.80 5.88
CA GLU A 6 20.11 -21.11 6.81
C GLU A 6 21.54 -21.65 6.78
N ARG A 7 21.73 -22.96 6.60
CA ARG A 7 23.06 -23.56 6.41
C ARG A 7 23.71 -23.10 5.11
N LEU A 8 22.96 -23.07 4.01
CA LEU A 8 23.45 -22.66 2.69
C LEU A 8 23.86 -21.18 2.64
N LYS A 9 23.20 -20.29 3.39
CA LYS A 9 23.60 -18.87 3.49
C LYS A 9 25.00 -18.66 4.08
N LYS A 10 25.48 -19.60 4.90
CA LYS A 10 26.79 -19.51 5.55
C LYS A 10 27.95 -19.87 4.62
N ILE A 11 27.67 -20.45 3.45
CA ILE A 11 28.67 -20.82 2.44
C ILE A 11 28.85 -19.62 1.50
N PRO A 12 29.99 -18.89 1.56
CA PRO A 12 30.18 -17.66 0.79
C PRO A 12 29.94 -17.76 -0.73
N PRO A 13 30.50 -18.76 -1.46
CA PRO A 13 30.29 -18.83 -2.90
C PRO A 13 28.82 -19.07 -3.25
N LEU A 14 28.13 -19.92 -2.48
CA LEU A 14 26.72 -20.21 -2.68
C LEU A 14 25.84 -18.99 -2.40
N LYS A 15 26.17 -18.22 -1.35
CA LYS A 15 25.48 -16.96 -1.04
C LYS A 15 25.63 -15.95 -2.18
N ILE A 16 26.82 -15.79 -2.73
CA ILE A 16 27.09 -14.89 -3.87
C ILE A 16 26.36 -15.38 -5.13
N ALA A 17 26.34 -16.69 -5.40
CA ALA A 17 25.59 -17.26 -6.51
C ALA A 17 24.08 -16.99 -6.40
N VAL A 18 23.49 -17.14 -5.20
CA VAL A 18 22.09 -16.80 -4.94
C VAL A 18 21.82 -15.31 -5.15
N ILE A 19 22.75 -14.45 -4.74
CA ILE A 19 22.66 -13.00 -4.96
C ILE A 19 22.69 -12.67 -6.46
N ALA A 20 23.61 -13.25 -7.22
CA ALA A 20 23.70 -13.07 -8.66
C ALA A 20 22.43 -13.57 -9.38
N TYR A 21 21.94 -14.76 -9.01
CA TYR A 21 20.68 -15.30 -9.53
C TYR A 21 19.49 -14.35 -9.28
N LYS A 22 19.38 -13.78 -8.07
CA LYS A 22 18.34 -12.79 -7.76
C LYS A 22 18.46 -11.53 -8.60
N ALA A 23 19.67 -11.03 -8.83
CA ALA A 23 19.89 -9.88 -9.71
C ALA A 23 19.40 -10.17 -11.13
N LEU A 24 19.72 -11.37 -11.64
CA LEU A 24 19.36 -11.85 -12.98
C LEU A 24 17.86 -12.04 -13.17
N ARG A 25 17.09 -12.39 -12.13
CA ARG A 25 15.63 -12.57 -12.18
C ARG A 25 14.83 -11.24 -12.23
N SER A 26 15.48 -10.09 -12.09
CA SER A 26 14.78 -8.79 -12.14
C SER A 26 14.21 -8.44 -13.53
N LYS A 27 13.23 -7.53 -13.56
CA LYS A 27 12.58 -7.03 -14.81
C LYS A 27 13.46 -6.14 -15.70
N TYR A 28 14.66 -5.78 -15.25
CA TYR A 28 15.53 -4.85 -15.97
C TYR A 28 16.23 -5.49 -17.17
N ARG A 29 16.87 -4.69 -18.03
CA ARG A 29 17.73 -5.21 -19.12
C ARG A 29 19.01 -5.82 -18.56
N PHE A 30 19.55 -6.85 -19.23
CA PHE A 30 20.74 -7.59 -18.78
C PHE A 30 21.93 -6.67 -18.46
N ALA A 31 22.25 -5.71 -19.33
CA ALA A 31 23.32 -4.73 -19.12
C ALA A 31 23.16 -3.95 -17.80
N LYS A 32 21.93 -3.51 -17.47
CA LYS A 32 21.64 -2.82 -16.20
C LYS A 32 21.82 -3.75 -15.00
N LYS A 33 21.45 -5.02 -15.12
CA LYS A 33 21.67 -6.02 -14.04
C LYS A 33 23.15 -6.20 -13.76
N CYS A 34 23.96 -6.38 -14.81
CA CYS A 34 25.41 -6.52 -14.69
C CYS A 34 26.02 -5.26 -14.07
N ALA A 35 25.69 -4.08 -14.58
CA ALA A 35 26.18 -2.81 -14.05
C ALA A 35 25.86 -2.64 -12.56
N MET A 36 24.62 -2.89 -12.14
CA MET A 36 24.23 -2.79 -10.72
C MET A 36 24.92 -3.84 -9.84
N PHE A 37 25.15 -5.06 -10.36
CA PHE A 37 25.88 -6.09 -9.64
C PHE A 37 27.35 -5.71 -9.43
N PHE A 38 28.05 -5.22 -10.46
CA PHE A 38 29.42 -4.75 -10.34
C PHE A 38 29.54 -3.51 -9.45
N ASN A 39 28.58 -2.57 -9.54
CA ASN A 39 28.52 -1.43 -8.63
C ASN A 39 28.40 -1.87 -7.17
N PHE A 40 27.52 -2.85 -6.88
CA PHE A 40 27.41 -3.43 -5.55
C PHE A 40 28.72 -4.07 -5.07
N LEU A 41 29.41 -4.84 -5.93
CA LEU A 41 30.70 -5.42 -5.57
C LEU A 41 31.75 -4.34 -5.28
N GLY A 42 31.77 -3.27 -6.07
CA GLY A 42 32.63 -2.10 -5.84
C GLY A 42 32.33 -1.43 -4.50
N ASP A 43 31.07 -1.13 -4.22
CA ASP A 43 30.62 -0.53 -2.96
C ASP A 43 30.92 -1.46 -1.76
N TYR A 44 30.77 -2.78 -1.92
CA TYR A 44 31.13 -3.76 -0.90
C TYR A 44 32.64 -3.80 -0.60
N GLN A 45 33.49 -3.78 -1.63
CA GLN A 45 34.94 -3.74 -1.45
C GLN A 45 35.41 -2.43 -0.82
N LYS A 46 34.79 -1.29 -1.18
CA LYS A 46 35.03 -0.01 -0.52
C LYS A 46 34.63 -0.06 0.95
N TYR A 47 33.42 -0.55 1.25
CA TYR A 47 32.91 -0.67 2.61
C TYR A 47 33.79 -1.55 3.51
N LYS A 48 34.32 -2.66 2.98
CA LYS A 48 35.26 -3.54 3.70
C LYS A 48 36.56 -2.86 4.15
N LYS A 49 36.99 -1.79 3.47
CA LYS A 49 38.22 -1.05 3.76
C LYS A 49 38.02 0.08 4.78
N LEU A 50 36.77 0.41 5.12
CA LEU A 50 36.46 1.43 6.11
C LEU A 50 36.81 0.94 7.53
N PRO A 51 36.95 1.86 8.51
CA PRO A 51 37.07 1.50 9.92
C PRO A 51 35.95 0.56 10.37
N LYS A 52 36.29 -0.46 11.15
CA LYS A 52 35.34 -1.48 11.57
C LYS A 52 34.47 -0.98 12.72
N ASN A 53 33.16 -1.16 12.58
CA ASN A 53 32.21 -0.99 13.68
C ASN A 53 31.96 -2.37 14.34
N ASN A 54 32.45 -2.57 15.56
CA ASN A 54 32.33 -3.85 16.27
C ASN A 54 30.89 -4.20 16.65
N ASN A 55 29.97 -3.23 16.71
CA ASN A 55 28.55 -3.48 16.99
C ASN A 55 27.83 -4.11 15.79
N PHE A 56 28.35 -3.93 14.57
CA PHE A 56 27.71 -4.39 13.33
C PHE A 56 28.74 -5.11 12.42
N PRO A 57 29.17 -6.34 12.79
CA PRO A 57 30.17 -7.07 12.03
C PRO A 57 29.65 -7.45 10.64
N LEU A 58 30.44 -7.15 9.61
CA LEU A 58 30.10 -7.49 8.23
C LEU A 58 30.27 -9.00 7.98
N LYS A 59 29.16 -9.72 7.86
CA LYS A 59 29.13 -11.15 7.55
C LYS A 59 28.59 -11.39 6.15
N ILE A 60 29.27 -12.26 5.39
CA ILE A 60 28.82 -12.64 4.04
C ILE A 60 27.41 -13.25 4.07
N ALA A 61 27.11 -14.03 5.12
CA ALA A 61 25.80 -14.65 5.31
C ALA A 61 24.64 -13.63 5.38
N ASP A 62 24.92 -12.42 5.83
CA ASP A 62 23.95 -11.35 6.04
C ASP A 62 23.82 -10.42 4.82
N LEU A 63 24.63 -10.62 3.77
CA LEU A 63 24.50 -9.84 2.54
C LEU A 63 23.10 -9.94 1.96
N TYR A 64 22.46 -8.78 1.79
CA TYR A 64 21.13 -8.65 1.23
C TYR A 64 21.08 -7.47 0.26
N PRO A 65 21.61 -7.63 -0.97
CA PRO A 65 21.75 -6.50 -1.88
C PRO A 65 20.42 -5.97 -2.38
N ARG A 66 20.31 -4.64 -2.44
CA ARG A 66 19.20 -3.88 -3.00
C ARG A 66 19.65 -3.18 -4.28
N PHE A 67 19.96 -3.99 -5.30
CA PHE A 67 20.65 -3.55 -6.52
C PHE A 67 20.02 -2.37 -7.25
N PHE A 68 18.70 -2.21 -7.13
CA PHE A 68 17.94 -1.28 -7.96
C PHE A 68 17.38 -0.09 -7.17
N ASP A 69 17.72 0.03 -5.88
CA ASP A 69 17.21 1.08 -5.00
C ASP A 69 18.08 2.35 -5.09
N LYS A 70 19.32 2.23 -5.61
CA LYS A 70 20.22 3.37 -5.88
C LYS A 70 19.77 4.11 -7.15
N THR A 71 18.64 4.79 -7.06
CA THR A 71 18.04 5.60 -8.13
C THR A 71 18.40 7.08 -7.99
N THR A 72 18.28 7.86 -9.07
CA THR A 72 18.49 9.32 -9.05
C THR A 72 17.32 10.08 -8.45
N THR A 73 16.13 9.48 -8.50
CA THR A 73 14.88 10.03 -7.94
C THR A 73 14.17 8.95 -7.14
N THR A 74 13.35 9.35 -6.17
CA THR A 74 12.48 8.44 -5.43
C THR A 74 11.29 8.04 -6.30
N GLY A 75 11.08 6.74 -6.50
CA GLY A 75 9.90 6.25 -7.18
C GLY A 75 8.65 6.47 -6.33
N LEU A 76 7.62 7.05 -6.94
CA LEU A 76 6.36 7.40 -6.27
C LEU A 76 5.22 7.18 -7.26
N ASP A 77 4.07 6.71 -6.77
CA ASP A 77 2.81 6.82 -7.51
C ASP A 77 2.18 8.19 -7.19
N PRO A 78 2.20 9.15 -8.14
CA PRO A 78 1.76 10.50 -7.86
C PRO A 78 0.25 10.57 -7.55
N ILE A 79 -0.57 9.71 -8.15
CA ILE A 79 -2.03 9.75 -7.97
C ILE A 79 -2.35 9.39 -6.53
N TYR A 80 -1.83 8.26 -6.04
CA TYR A 80 -2.00 7.86 -4.65
C TYR A 80 -1.40 8.89 -3.69
N PHE A 81 -0.21 9.42 -3.98
CA PHE A 81 0.41 10.41 -3.11
C PHE A 81 -0.44 11.68 -2.94
N TYR A 82 -0.93 12.26 -4.04
CA TYR A 82 -1.71 13.48 -3.97
C TYR A 82 -3.09 13.26 -3.36
N GLN A 83 -3.78 12.17 -3.68
CA GLN A 83 -5.10 11.91 -3.08
C GLN A 83 -5.00 11.59 -1.58
N ASP A 84 -3.99 10.79 -1.18
CA ASP A 84 -3.80 10.37 0.21
C ASP A 84 -3.50 11.61 1.08
N THR A 85 -2.58 12.47 0.62
CA THR A 85 -2.22 13.71 1.31
C THR A 85 -3.36 14.73 1.34
N TRP A 86 -4.15 14.83 0.26
CA TRP A 86 -5.34 15.67 0.22
C TRP A 86 -6.40 15.21 1.22
N CYS A 87 -6.73 13.90 1.23
CA CYS A 87 -7.74 13.34 2.12
C CYS A 87 -7.33 13.51 3.59
N ALA A 88 -6.10 13.14 3.94
CA ALA A 88 -5.58 13.31 5.29
C ALA A 88 -5.65 14.77 5.75
N ARG A 89 -5.23 15.72 4.90
CA ARG A 89 -5.33 17.15 5.21
C ARG A 89 -6.77 17.56 5.51
N LYS A 90 -7.73 17.14 4.68
CA LYS A 90 -9.15 17.50 4.87
C LYS A 90 -9.73 16.97 6.18
N ILE A 91 -9.40 15.73 6.52
CA ILE A 91 -9.85 15.12 7.78
C ILE A 91 -9.24 15.86 8.98
N PHE A 92 -7.95 16.18 8.93
CA PHE A 92 -7.26 16.90 10.01
C PHE A 92 -7.71 18.36 10.16
N GLU A 93 -8.08 19.02 9.06
CA GLU A 93 -8.69 20.37 9.10
C GLU A 93 -10.09 20.31 9.73
N ASN A 94 -10.87 19.28 9.40
CA ASN A 94 -12.24 19.11 9.91
C ASN A 94 -12.30 18.65 11.38
N LYS A 95 -11.25 17.98 11.88
CA LYS A 95 -11.12 17.49 13.27
C LYS A 95 -12.36 16.74 13.77
N PRO A 96 -12.84 15.71 13.05
CA PRO A 96 -14.00 14.97 13.52
C PRO A 96 -13.66 14.22 14.82
N ALA A 97 -14.67 14.00 15.67
CA ALA A 97 -14.51 13.17 16.87
C ALA A 97 -14.16 11.72 16.54
N HIS A 98 -14.69 11.22 15.41
CA HIS A 98 -14.39 9.91 14.85
C HIS A 98 -14.52 9.97 13.32
N HIS A 99 -13.66 9.25 12.60
CA HIS A 99 -13.70 9.15 11.15
C HIS A 99 -13.98 7.70 10.71
N TYR A 100 -14.72 7.53 9.63
CA TYR A 100 -15.01 6.22 9.06
C TYR A 100 -14.45 6.16 7.64
N ASP A 101 -13.71 5.11 7.33
CA ASP A 101 -13.19 4.89 5.98
C ASP A 101 -13.74 3.60 5.39
N VAL A 102 -14.09 3.62 4.12
CA VAL A 102 -14.62 2.48 3.38
C VAL A 102 -13.67 2.10 2.24
N GLY A 103 -12.88 1.05 2.47
CA GLY A 103 -12.09 0.33 1.47
C GLY A 103 -10.79 1.01 1.01
N SER A 104 -10.40 2.13 1.61
CA SER A 104 -9.21 2.87 1.15
C SER A 104 -7.91 2.16 1.50
N LYS A 105 -6.80 2.70 1.00
CA LYS A 105 -5.47 2.16 1.25
C LYS A 105 -5.13 2.17 2.75
N VAL A 106 -4.78 1.02 3.31
CA VAL A 106 -4.43 0.84 4.73
C VAL A 106 -3.34 1.80 5.23
N ASP A 107 -2.34 2.13 4.40
CA ASP A 107 -1.27 3.06 4.79
C ASP A 107 -1.82 4.46 5.12
N LEU A 108 -2.79 4.94 4.33
CA LEU A 108 -3.45 6.22 4.54
C LEU A 108 -4.26 6.19 5.85
N ILE A 109 -5.07 5.15 6.03
CA ILE A 109 -5.99 5.04 7.17
C ILE A 109 -5.24 4.81 8.48
N GLY A 110 -4.20 3.97 8.45
CA GLY A 110 -3.27 3.82 9.56
C GLY A 110 -2.63 5.16 9.94
N THR A 111 -2.24 5.99 8.97
CA THR A 111 -1.68 7.32 9.25
C THR A 111 -2.70 8.28 9.86
N ILE A 112 -3.92 8.33 9.31
CA ILE A 112 -5.01 9.19 9.83
C ILE A 112 -5.37 8.80 11.26
N SER A 113 -5.46 7.49 11.54
CA SER A 113 -5.85 6.97 12.86
C SER A 113 -4.97 7.49 14.00
N GLN A 114 -3.71 7.84 13.73
CA GLN A 114 -2.79 8.33 14.77
C GLN A 114 -3.12 9.74 15.30
N PHE A 115 -4.03 10.45 14.64
CA PHE A 115 -4.46 11.78 15.03
C PHE A 115 -5.98 11.92 15.16
N VAL A 116 -6.74 11.00 14.57
CA VAL A 116 -8.20 10.99 14.57
C VAL A 116 -8.68 9.54 14.73
N PRO A 117 -9.43 9.19 15.78
CA PRO A 117 -10.00 7.85 15.93
C PRO A 117 -10.72 7.42 14.65
N THR A 118 -10.32 6.29 14.09
CA THR A 118 -10.77 5.87 12.76
C THR A 118 -11.23 4.43 12.74
N THR A 119 -12.39 4.18 12.12
CA THR A 119 -12.87 2.83 11.82
C THR A 119 -12.75 2.58 10.32
N MET A 120 -11.98 1.55 9.93
CA MET A 120 -11.89 1.08 8.55
C MET A 120 -12.90 -0.03 8.30
N ILE A 121 -13.62 0.06 7.18
CA ILE A 121 -14.53 -0.96 6.67
C ILE A 121 -13.97 -1.49 5.35
N ASP A 122 -13.65 -2.78 5.27
CA ASP A 122 -13.23 -3.45 4.02
C ASP A 122 -13.73 -4.90 4.04
N ILE A 123 -13.92 -5.49 2.85
CA ILE A 123 -14.28 -6.90 2.70
C ILE A 123 -13.11 -7.82 3.08
N ARG A 124 -11.87 -7.31 3.02
CA ARG A 124 -10.62 -8.00 3.36
C ARG A 124 -10.20 -7.64 4.80
N PRO A 125 -10.12 -8.63 5.70
CA PRO A 125 -9.68 -8.40 7.08
C PRO A 125 -8.31 -7.73 7.15
N LEU A 126 -8.17 -6.79 8.09
CA LEU A 126 -6.91 -6.16 8.42
C LEU A 126 -6.24 -6.85 9.62
N GLU A 127 -5.10 -7.50 9.39
CA GLU A 127 -4.34 -8.23 10.42
C GLU A 127 -3.27 -7.36 11.10
N VAL A 128 -3.65 -6.21 11.64
CA VAL A 128 -2.76 -5.33 12.41
C VAL A 128 -3.48 -4.76 13.63
N THR A 129 -2.73 -4.50 14.70
CA THR A 129 -3.21 -3.75 15.86
C THR A 129 -2.50 -2.41 15.89
N LEU A 130 -3.27 -1.33 15.90
CA LEU A 130 -2.77 0.04 15.92
C LEU A 130 -3.69 0.88 16.83
N PRO A 131 -3.16 1.72 17.74
CA PRO A 131 -3.98 2.60 18.57
C PRO A 131 -4.90 3.45 17.69
N GLU A 132 -6.13 3.68 18.17
CA GLU A 132 -7.15 4.51 17.50
C GLU A 132 -7.59 4.02 16.10
N LEU A 133 -7.16 2.83 15.67
CA LEU A 133 -7.64 2.16 14.46
C LEU A 133 -8.51 0.96 14.82
N SER A 134 -9.78 1.04 14.46
CA SER A 134 -10.72 -0.08 14.51
C SER A 134 -10.96 -0.64 13.10
N PHE A 135 -11.31 -1.92 13.00
CA PHE A 135 -11.64 -2.56 11.74
C PHE A 135 -12.98 -3.28 11.82
N VAL A 136 -13.80 -3.13 10.78
CA VAL A 136 -15.06 -3.86 10.60
C VAL A 136 -15.04 -4.52 9.23
N LYS A 137 -15.23 -5.84 9.19
CA LYS A 137 -15.41 -6.54 7.91
C LYS A 137 -16.79 -6.19 7.36
N GLY A 138 -16.85 -5.58 6.17
CA GLY A 138 -18.12 -5.14 5.59
C GLY A 138 -18.01 -4.79 4.11
N SER A 139 -19.16 -4.68 3.45
CA SER A 139 -19.26 -4.29 2.03
C SER A 139 -19.60 -2.82 1.91
N THR A 140 -19.02 -2.14 0.92
CA THR A 140 -19.41 -0.76 0.54
C THR A 140 -20.86 -0.68 0.04
N LEU A 141 -21.51 -1.82 -0.25
CA LEU A 141 -22.91 -1.90 -0.68
C LEU A 141 -23.90 -2.13 0.48
N ASP A 142 -23.39 -2.40 1.69
CA ASP A 142 -24.20 -2.67 2.89
C ASP A 142 -23.37 -2.34 4.13
N LEU A 143 -23.32 -1.04 4.45
CA LEU A 143 -22.55 -0.52 5.57
C LEU A 143 -23.34 -0.69 6.87
N PRO A 144 -22.68 -1.07 7.99
CA PRO A 144 -23.34 -1.38 9.26
C PRO A 144 -23.72 -0.12 10.05
N PHE A 145 -24.23 0.90 9.37
CA PHE A 145 -24.65 2.18 9.94
C PHE A 145 -26.09 2.50 9.52
N LYS A 146 -26.81 3.21 10.39
CA LYS A 146 -28.12 3.76 10.10
C LYS A 146 -28.02 4.92 9.13
N ASP A 147 -29.16 5.27 8.55
CA ASP A 147 -29.28 6.44 7.69
C ASP A 147 -28.88 7.70 8.47
N GLY A 148 -27.97 8.50 7.88
CA GLY A 148 -27.52 9.75 8.46
C GLY A 148 -26.71 9.64 9.77
N GLU A 149 -26.12 8.48 10.07
CA GLU A 149 -25.36 8.26 11.31
C GLU A 149 -23.93 8.82 11.27
N VAL A 150 -23.28 8.81 10.10
CA VAL A 150 -21.84 9.06 9.98
C VAL A 150 -21.55 10.52 9.63
N SER A 151 -20.85 11.25 10.50
CA SER A 151 -20.53 12.66 10.29
C SER A 151 -19.24 12.91 9.48
N SER A 152 -18.32 11.95 9.44
CA SER A 152 -17.08 12.04 8.65
C SER A 152 -16.75 10.70 8.01
N LEU A 153 -16.75 10.66 6.68
CA LEU A 153 -16.65 9.45 5.88
C LEU A 153 -15.65 9.62 4.72
N SER A 154 -14.84 8.60 4.43
CA SER A 154 -14.04 8.56 3.20
C SER A 154 -14.16 7.25 2.42
N SER A 155 -13.93 7.34 1.12
CA SER A 155 -13.75 6.19 0.23
C SER A 155 -12.85 6.62 -0.95
N ILE A 156 -11.55 6.38 -0.82
CA ILE A 156 -10.48 6.95 -1.65
C ILE A 156 -9.97 5.88 -2.62
N CYS A 157 -10.26 6.04 -3.91
CA CYS A 157 -9.92 5.09 -4.97
C CYS A 157 -10.54 3.70 -4.72
N VAL A 158 -11.88 3.67 -4.56
CA VAL A 158 -12.65 2.48 -4.16
C VAL A 158 -13.91 2.29 -5.00
N ILE A 159 -14.80 3.28 -5.05
CA ILE A 159 -16.16 3.12 -5.61
C ILE A 159 -16.15 2.76 -7.11
N GLU A 160 -15.10 3.15 -7.83
CA GLU A 160 -14.85 2.80 -9.24
C GLU A 160 -14.54 1.31 -9.45
N HIS A 161 -14.15 0.60 -8.38
CA HIS A 161 -13.79 -0.82 -8.43
C HIS A 161 -14.97 -1.75 -8.12
N ILE A 162 -16.01 -1.24 -7.45
CA ILE A 162 -17.09 -2.05 -6.91
C ILE A 162 -17.88 -2.71 -8.03
N GLY A 163 -18.06 -4.03 -7.98
CA GLY A 163 -18.77 -4.77 -9.02
C GLY A 163 -17.89 -5.27 -10.17
N LEU A 164 -16.57 -5.05 -10.10
CA LEU A 164 -15.60 -5.58 -11.08
C LEU A 164 -14.94 -6.89 -10.61
N GLY A 165 -15.23 -7.35 -9.39
CA GLY A 165 -14.73 -8.62 -8.84
C GLY A 165 -13.23 -8.64 -8.54
N ARG A 166 -12.56 -7.49 -8.64
CA ARG A 166 -11.11 -7.35 -8.46
C ARG A 166 -10.65 -7.80 -7.07
N TYR A 167 -11.47 -7.55 -6.05
CA TYR A 167 -11.13 -7.80 -4.65
C TYR A 167 -11.90 -8.99 -4.06
N GLY A 168 -12.67 -9.71 -4.88
CA GLY A 168 -13.55 -10.79 -4.45
C GLY A 168 -14.99 -10.34 -4.16
N ASP A 169 -15.33 -9.10 -4.48
CA ASP A 169 -16.69 -8.57 -4.52
C ASP A 169 -17.53 -9.25 -5.63
N MET A 170 -18.86 -9.26 -5.47
CA MET A 170 -19.76 -9.78 -6.51
C MET A 170 -19.75 -8.88 -7.74
N LEU A 171 -19.87 -9.47 -8.94
CA LEU A 171 -19.95 -8.69 -10.17
C LEU A 171 -21.26 -7.90 -10.26
N ASP A 172 -21.15 -6.61 -10.58
CA ASP A 172 -22.28 -5.70 -10.70
C ASP A 172 -21.93 -4.51 -11.60
N GLN A 173 -22.68 -4.35 -12.69
CA GLN A 173 -22.49 -3.23 -13.61
C GLN A 173 -22.85 -1.88 -12.97
N PHE A 174 -23.72 -1.88 -11.95
CA PHE A 174 -24.13 -0.68 -11.21
C PHE A 174 -23.43 -0.55 -9.85
N GLY A 175 -22.32 -1.28 -9.64
CA GLY A 175 -21.66 -1.34 -8.35
C GLY A 175 -21.19 0.04 -7.84
N SER A 176 -20.73 0.91 -8.74
CA SER A 176 -20.26 2.25 -8.40
C SER A 176 -21.41 3.16 -7.94
N GLU A 177 -22.54 3.10 -8.63
CA GLU A 177 -23.75 3.86 -8.30
C GLU A 177 -24.39 3.37 -7.00
N LYS A 178 -24.40 2.05 -6.78
CA LYS A 178 -24.90 1.46 -5.52
C LYS A 178 -23.99 1.84 -4.36
N ALA A 179 -22.67 1.80 -4.53
CA ALA A 179 -21.72 2.27 -3.53
C ALA A 179 -21.91 3.76 -3.21
N ALA A 180 -22.07 4.61 -4.23
CA ALA A 180 -22.33 6.04 -4.02
C ALA A 180 -23.65 6.30 -3.27
N LYS A 181 -24.71 5.53 -3.58
CA LYS A 181 -25.99 5.58 -2.86
C LYS A 181 -25.82 5.18 -1.40
N GLU A 182 -25.06 4.12 -1.13
CA GLU A 182 -24.85 3.62 0.22
C GLU A 182 -24.01 4.57 1.08
N LEU A 183 -22.94 5.14 0.52
CA LEU A 183 -22.16 6.19 1.19
C LEU A 183 -23.03 7.42 1.49
N SER A 184 -23.91 7.81 0.56
CA SER A 184 -24.84 8.93 0.76
C SER A 184 -25.90 8.62 1.81
N ARG A 185 -26.38 7.37 1.90
CA ARG A 185 -27.38 6.93 2.88
C ARG A 185 -26.86 7.08 4.31
N VAL A 186 -25.65 6.59 4.57
CA VAL A 186 -25.08 6.62 5.94
C VAL A 186 -24.57 7.99 6.36
N LEU A 187 -24.29 8.89 5.40
CA LEU A 187 -23.75 10.22 5.69
C LEU A 187 -24.79 11.11 6.40
N ALA A 188 -24.43 11.63 7.56
CA ALA A 188 -25.23 12.58 8.32
C ALA A 188 -25.47 13.88 7.55
N ARG A 189 -26.60 14.54 7.82
CA ARG A 189 -26.85 15.89 7.28
C ARG A 189 -25.77 16.86 7.77
N GLY A 190 -25.10 17.52 6.84
CA GLY A 190 -23.96 18.40 7.15
C GLY A 190 -22.64 17.65 7.43
N GLY A 191 -22.64 16.32 7.29
CA GLY A 191 -21.43 15.51 7.36
C GLY A 191 -20.50 15.75 6.18
N SER A 192 -19.24 15.33 6.34
CA SER A 192 -18.21 15.43 5.31
C SER A 192 -17.93 14.07 4.69
N LEU A 193 -18.09 13.98 3.37
CA LEU A 193 -17.74 12.81 2.56
C LEU A 193 -16.55 13.14 1.65
N TYR A 194 -15.48 12.37 1.78
CA TYR A 194 -14.27 12.49 0.95
C TYR A 194 -14.17 11.31 -0.01
N ILE A 195 -14.15 11.58 -1.30
CA ILE A 195 -14.03 10.55 -2.35
C ILE A 195 -12.93 10.90 -3.32
N SER A 196 -12.28 9.88 -3.87
CA SER A 196 -11.47 10.01 -5.08
C SER A 196 -11.79 8.86 -6.03
N VAL A 197 -11.79 9.18 -7.32
CA VAL A 197 -11.99 8.24 -8.42
C VAL A 197 -11.10 8.69 -9.58
N PRO A 198 -10.68 7.78 -10.48
CA PRO A 198 -10.08 8.18 -11.74
C PRO A 198 -11.08 8.98 -12.57
N ILE A 199 -10.56 9.88 -13.41
CA ILE A 199 -11.34 10.65 -14.38
C ILE A 199 -10.73 10.39 -15.75
N ASP A 200 -11.56 9.95 -16.69
CA ASP A 200 -11.21 9.76 -18.09
C ASP A 200 -11.97 10.79 -18.96
N SER A 201 -11.64 10.87 -20.24
CA SER A 201 -12.34 11.75 -21.18
C SER A 201 -13.76 11.29 -21.50
N GLU A 202 -14.06 10.01 -21.26
CA GLU A 202 -15.35 9.37 -21.54
C GLU A 202 -15.65 8.28 -20.49
N ASN A 203 -16.91 7.90 -20.36
CA ASN A 203 -17.32 6.79 -19.49
C ASN A 203 -16.79 5.47 -20.06
N LYS A 204 -15.86 4.82 -19.36
CA LYS A 204 -15.21 3.58 -19.81
C LYS A 204 -15.20 2.54 -18.71
N VAL A 205 -15.15 1.27 -19.10
CA VAL A 205 -14.91 0.17 -18.17
C VAL A 205 -13.55 -0.44 -18.47
N TYR A 206 -12.61 -0.20 -17.58
CA TYR A 206 -11.36 -0.96 -17.55
C TYR A 206 -11.60 -2.20 -16.71
N PHE A 207 -12.13 -3.26 -17.32
CA PHE A 207 -12.58 -4.46 -16.60
C PHE A 207 -11.50 -5.01 -15.67
N ASN A 208 -11.92 -5.38 -14.45
CA ASN A 208 -11.06 -5.81 -13.35
C ASN A 208 -10.08 -4.75 -12.81
N ALA A 209 -10.12 -3.52 -13.33
CA ALA A 209 -9.32 -2.39 -12.88
C ALA A 209 -10.17 -1.26 -12.28
N HIS A 210 -10.96 -0.52 -13.05
CA HIS A 210 -11.80 0.61 -12.61
C HIS A 210 -12.84 1.01 -13.68
N ARG A 211 -13.75 1.92 -13.31
CA ARG A 211 -14.71 2.60 -14.21
C ARG A 211 -14.60 4.11 -14.05
#